data_AF-A0A1A8SIM6-F1
#
_entry.id   AF-A0A1A8SIM6-F1
#
_cell.length_a   1.000
_cell.length_b   1.000
_cell.length_c   1.000
_cell.angle_alpha   90.00
_cell.angle_beta   90.00
_cell.angle_gamma   90.00
#
_symmetry.space_group_name_H-M   'P 1'
#
loop_
_entity.id
_entity.type
_entity.pdbx_description
1 polymer ?
#
loop_
_entity_poly.entity_id
_entity_poly.type
_entity_poly.pdbx_seq_one_letter_code
_entity_poly.pdbx_strand_id
1 'polypeptide(L)'
;YTYSRQDKVANIPISREIIEDGLTQVTYRTRDLTAKDKKDYVGKEGDLSYSPGETQKVVPVPLLELSERDGLLEDKKIKQFVMDLSNPRKGAKLGRYPRTTVTIA
;
A
#
# COMPACT_ATOMS: atom_id res chain seq x y z
N TYR A 1 5.38 -1.84 -6.86
CA TYR A 1 6.53 -1.51 -5.96
C TYR A 1 7.15 -2.80 -5.46
N THR A 2 8.45 -2.79 -5.16
CA THR A 2 9.16 -3.96 -4.61
C THR A 2 9.93 -3.51 -3.37
N TYR A 3 9.79 -4.25 -2.28
CA TYR A 3 10.46 -4.02 -1.00
C TYR A 3 11.06 -5.32 -0.48
N SER A 4 12.14 -5.22 0.29
CA SER A 4 12.73 -6.35 1.00
C SER A 4 12.00 -6.58 2.30
N ARG A 5 11.86 -7.82 2.75
CA ARG A 5 11.38 -8.10 4.13
C ARG A 5 12.25 -7.42 5.19
N GLN A 6 13.55 -7.29 4.91
CA GLN A 6 14.50 -6.65 5.81
C GLN A 6 14.24 -5.14 5.99
N ASP A 7 13.49 -4.51 5.07
CA ASP A 7 13.08 -3.11 5.20
C ASP A 7 12.09 -2.92 6.36
N LYS A 8 11.43 -4.02 6.81
CA LYS A 8 10.40 -4.08 7.87
C LYS A 8 9.13 -3.26 7.60
N VAL A 9 9.18 -2.28 6.70
CA VAL A 9 8.05 -1.42 6.33
C VAL A 9 8.13 -1.11 4.84
N ALA A 10 7.06 -1.40 4.11
CA ALA A 10 6.83 -0.91 2.76
C ALA A 10 6.17 0.49 2.83
N ASN A 11 6.92 1.52 2.46
CA ASN A 11 6.42 2.90 2.41
C ASN A 11 5.84 3.19 1.03
N ILE A 12 4.52 2.99 0.88
CA ILE A 12 3.89 3.05 -0.45
C ILE A 12 3.42 4.48 -0.73
N PRO A 13 3.96 5.16 -1.75
CA PRO A 13 3.56 6.51 -2.09
C PRO A 13 2.22 6.52 -2.83
N ILE A 14 1.36 7.46 -2.45
CA ILE A 14 0.11 7.80 -3.14
C ILE A 14 0.25 9.22 -3.67
N SER A 15 0.07 9.40 -4.97
CA SER A 15 0.14 10.69 -5.63
C SER A 15 -1.25 11.29 -5.84
N ARG A 16 -1.31 12.62 -5.76
CA ARG A 16 -2.39 13.46 -6.24
C ARG A 16 -1.86 14.23 -7.46
N GLU A 17 -2.35 13.88 -8.65
CA GLU A 17 -1.89 14.50 -9.90
C GLU A 17 -2.64 15.78 -10.26
N ILE A 18 -3.95 15.84 -9.96
CA ILE A 18 -4.76 17.03 -10.21
C ILE A 18 -4.75 17.90 -8.95
N ILE A 19 -4.09 19.05 -9.07
CA ILE A 19 -3.96 20.05 -8.01
C ILE A 19 -4.99 21.13 -8.29
N GLU A 20 -6.14 20.97 -7.66
CA GLU A 20 -7.15 22.03 -7.54
C GLU A 20 -7.09 22.61 -6.12
N ASP A 21 -7.45 23.88 -5.98
CA ASP A 21 -7.52 24.59 -4.69
C ASP A 21 -8.64 24.00 -3.83
N GLY A 22 -8.35 22.88 -3.18
CA GLY A 22 -9.32 22.13 -2.42
C GLY A 22 -8.68 20.98 -1.64
N LEU A 23 -9.24 20.76 -0.45
CA LEU A 23 -9.03 19.54 0.33
C LEU A 23 -9.62 18.37 -0.45
N THR A 24 -8.84 17.32 -0.68
CA THR A 24 -9.33 16.08 -1.31
C THR A 24 -9.12 14.89 -0.39
N GLN A 25 -10.01 13.91 -0.46
CA GLN A 25 -9.93 12.72 0.39
C GLN A 25 -10.15 11.44 -0.41
N VAL A 26 -9.42 10.37 -0.07
CA VAL A 26 -9.57 9.04 -0.66
C VAL A 26 -9.38 7.97 0.41
N THR A 27 -10.12 6.88 0.31
CA THR A 27 -9.92 5.71 1.19
C THR A 27 -8.88 4.78 0.56
N TYR A 28 -8.01 4.19 1.37
CA TYR A 28 -7.08 3.16 0.94
C TYR A 28 -7.29 1.88 1.74
N ARG A 29 -6.98 0.73 1.14
CA ARG A 29 -6.96 -0.57 1.81
C ARG A 29 -5.99 -1.53 1.15
N THR A 30 -5.24 -2.27 1.96
CA THR A 30 -4.44 -3.40 1.50
C THR A 30 -5.30 -4.67 1.40
N ARG A 31 -5.04 -5.52 0.41
CA ARG A 31 -5.68 -6.83 0.27
C ARG A 31 -4.67 -7.90 -0.10
N ASP A 32 -4.95 -9.10 0.41
CA ASP A 32 -4.16 -10.30 0.14
C ASP A 32 -4.13 -10.64 -1.34
N LEU A 33 -2.97 -11.10 -1.80
CA LEU A 33 -2.84 -11.85 -3.05
C LEU A 33 -2.11 -13.16 -2.72
N THR A 34 -0.79 -13.23 -2.91
CA THR A 34 0.04 -14.37 -2.48
C THR A 34 0.63 -14.16 -1.08
N ALA A 35 0.84 -12.90 -0.68
CA ALA A 35 1.10 -12.47 0.69
C ALA A 35 -0.22 -12.48 1.49
N LYS A 36 -0.16 -12.87 2.75
CA LYS A 36 -1.32 -12.94 3.67
C LYS A 36 -1.20 -11.96 4.83
N ASP A 37 -2.29 -11.27 5.16
CA ASP A 37 -2.38 -10.41 6.34
C ASP A 37 -2.02 -11.20 7.62
N LYS A 38 -1.32 -10.55 8.54
CA LYS A 38 -0.78 -11.08 9.80
C LYS A 38 0.21 -12.25 9.64
N LYS A 39 0.57 -12.63 8.41
CA LYS A 39 1.62 -13.62 8.11
C LYS A 39 2.79 -13.00 7.35
N ASP A 40 2.53 -12.29 6.27
CA ASP A 40 3.55 -11.70 5.39
C ASP A 40 3.65 -10.17 5.55
N TYR A 41 2.54 -9.54 5.93
CA TYR A 41 2.44 -8.10 6.15
C TYR A 41 1.30 -7.82 7.15
N VAL A 42 1.25 -6.61 7.70
CA VAL A 42 0.13 -6.16 8.53
C VAL A 42 -0.79 -5.29 7.69
N GLY A 43 -2.03 -5.73 7.52
CA GLY A 43 -3.07 -5.05 6.76
C GLY A 43 -3.30 -3.63 7.26
N LYS A 44 -3.46 -2.72 6.31
CA LYS A 44 -3.77 -1.30 6.56
C LYS A 44 -4.98 -0.87 5.75
N GLU A 45 -5.83 -0.10 6.40
CA GLU A 45 -6.91 0.64 5.76
C GLU A 45 -7.12 1.97 6.46
N GLY A 46 -7.65 2.95 5.74
CA GLY A 46 -7.94 4.26 6.30
C GLY A 46 -8.20 5.31 5.23
N ASP A 47 -8.23 6.55 5.66
CA ASP A 47 -8.47 7.70 4.79
C ASP A 47 -7.21 8.55 4.65
N LEU A 48 -6.91 8.97 3.42
CA LEU A 48 -5.89 9.96 3.11
C LEU A 48 -6.57 11.28 2.75
N SER A 49 -6.19 12.34 3.45
CA SER A 49 -6.62 13.71 3.16
C SER A 49 -5.43 14.52 2.65
N TYR A 50 -5.59 15.17 1.52
CA TYR A 50 -4.60 16.05 0.91
C TYR A 50 -5.02 17.49 1.10
N SER A 51 -4.17 18.27 1.76
CA SER A 51 -4.34 19.73 1.84
C SER A 51 -4.13 20.40 0.47
N PRO A 52 -4.58 21.65 0.28
CA PRO A 52 -4.22 22.43 -0.90
C PRO A 52 -2.69 22.46 -1.08
N GLY A 53 -2.22 22.22 -2.31
CA GLY A 53 -0.79 22.14 -2.65
C GLY A 53 -0.10 20.83 -2.26
N GLU A 54 -0.70 19.94 -1.47
CA GLU A 54 -0.12 18.64 -1.15
C GLU A 54 -0.35 17.65 -2.29
N THR A 55 0.73 17.06 -2.79
CA THR A 55 0.71 16.18 -3.97
C THR A 55 1.04 14.73 -3.67
N GLN A 56 1.50 14.42 -2.45
CA GLN A 56 1.93 13.08 -2.08
C GLN A 56 1.63 12.76 -0.61
N LYS A 57 1.16 11.53 -0.37
CA LYS A 57 1.14 10.89 0.95
C LYS A 57 1.88 9.56 0.87
N VAL A 58 2.27 9.04 2.03
CA VAL A 58 2.90 7.73 2.16
C VAL A 58 2.09 6.88 3.12
N VAL A 59 1.77 5.65 2.70
CA VAL A 59 1.14 4.64 3.56
C VAL A 59 2.21 3.65 4.02
N PRO A 60 2.58 3.63 5.32
CA PRO A 60 3.52 2.65 5.85
C PRO A 60 2.80 1.33 6.15
N VAL A 61 3.21 0.27 5.45
CA VAL A 61 2.70 -1.10 5.63
C VAL A 61 3.80 -1.96 6.26
N PRO A 62 3.66 -2.40 7.52
CA PRO A 62 4.65 -3.29 8.13
C PRO A 62 4.76 -4.62 7.39
N LEU A 63 6.00 -5.07 7.16
CA LEU A 63 6.34 -6.36 6.57
C LEU A 63 6.77 -7.31 7.68
N LEU A 64 6.33 -8.56 7.58
CA LEU A 64 6.58 -9.57 8.61
C LEU A 64 7.70 -10.51 8.16
N GLU A 65 8.55 -10.87 9.11
CA GLU A 65 9.59 -11.88 8.93
C GLU A 65 8.96 -13.25 8.66
N LEU A 66 9.71 -14.11 7.96
CA LEU A 66 9.29 -15.49 7.76
C LEU A 66 9.32 -16.22 9.10
N SER A 67 8.33 -17.09 9.32
CA SER A 67 8.44 -18.06 10.40
C SER A 67 9.60 -19.03 10.10
N GLU A 68 10.24 -19.58 11.14
CA GLU A 68 11.35 -20.55 10.97
C GLU A 68 10.94 -21.74 10.07
N ARG A 69 9.66 -22.15 10.10
CA ARG A 69 9.11 -23.15 9.19
C ARG A 69 9.01 -22.69 7.74
N ASP A 70 8.68 -21.42 7.50
CA ASP A 70 8.59 -20.88 6.14
C ASP A 70 9.99 -20.64 5.53
N GLY A 71 11.01 -20.36 6.36
CA GLY A 71 12.40 -20.13 5.91
C GLY A 71 13.15 -21.39 5.45
N LEU A 72 12.67 -22.59 5.79
CA LEU A 72 13.25 -23.88 5.41
C LEU A 72 12.73 -24.43 4.07
N LEU A 73 11.72 -23.79 3.48
CA LEU A 73 11.19 -24.16 2.17
C LEU A 73 11.97 -23.40 1.08
N GLU A 74 12.55 -24.11 0.10
CA GLU A 74 13.37 -23.54 -0.99
C GLU A 74 12.63 -22.53 -1.88
N ASP A 75 11.30 -22.50 -1.82
CA ASP A 75 10.52 -21.43 -2.39
C ASP A 75 10.77 -20.13 -1.59
N LYS A 76 11.82 -19.40 -1.95
CA LYS A 76 11.97 -17.96 -1.69
C LYS A 76 10.78 -17.23 -2.34
N LYS A 77 9.60 -17.31 -1.73
CA LYS A 77 8.37 -16.84 -2.35
C LYS A 77 8.43 -15.33 -2.37
N ILE A 78 8.72 -14.80 -3.56
CA ILE A 78 8.21 -13.50 -3.97
C ILE A 78 6.72 -13.49 -3.58
N LYS A 79 6.39 -12.67 -2.59
CA LYS A 79 5.03 -12.53 -2.08
C LYS A 79 4.48 -11.20 -2.55
N GLN A 80 3.19 -11.15 -2.81
CA GLN A 80 2.54 -9.95 -3.30
C GLN A 80 1.26 -9.70 -2.54
N PHE A 81 1.02 -8.43 -2.23
CA PHE A 81 -0.29 -7.92 -1.82
C PHE A 81 -0.64 -6.72 -2.72
N VAL A 82 -1.89 -6.31 -2.69
CA VAL A 82 -2.35 -5.14 -3.43
C VAL A 82 -2.76 -4.04 -2.47
N MET A 83 -2.63 -2.79 -2.91
CA MET A 83 -3.27 -1.66 -2.26
C MET A 83 -4.23 -1.01 -3.24
N ASP A 84 -5.48 -0.85 -2.81
CA ASP A 84 -6.55 -0.22 -3.56
C ASP A 84 -6.89 1.15 -2.98
N LEU A 85 -7.26 2.06 -3.86
CA LEU A 85 -7.85 3.36 -3.57
C LEU A 85 -9.32 3.33 -3.96
N SER A 86 -10.18 3.85 -3.09
CA SER A 86 -11.63 3.86 -3.26
C SER A 86 -12.27 5.08 -2.58
N ASN A 87 -13.59 5.22 -2.75
CA ASN A 87 -14.39 6.24 -2.07
C ASN A 87 -13.79 7.67 -2.13
N PRO A 88 -13.51 8.20 -3.33
CA PRO A 88 -13.02 9.58 -3.46
C PRO A 88 -14.10 10.55 -2.97
N ARG A 89 -13.70 11.52 -2.14
CA ARG A 89 -14.57 12.50 -1.49
C ARG A 89 -13.99 13.91 -1.65
N LYS A 90 -14.82 14.93 -1.38
CA LYS A 90 -14.43 16.35 -1.43
C LYS A 90 -13.86 16.76 -2.81
N GLY A 91 -14.55 16.37 -3.88
CA GLY A 91 -14.15 16.70 -5.27
C GLY A 91 -13.04 15.81 -5.85
N ALA A 92 -12.47 14.89 -5.06
CA ALA A 92 -11.51 13.93 -5.57
C ALA A 92 -12.12 13.02 -6.66
N LYS A 93 -11.26 12.55 -7.56
CA LYS A 93 -11.56 11.47 -8.49
C LYS A 93 -10.41 10.47 -8.45
N LEU A 94 -10.70 9.20 -8.68
CA LEU A 94 -9.64 8.20 -8.82
C LEU A 94 -8.93 8.40 -10.16
N GLY A 95 -7.60 8.42 -10.12
CA GLY A 95 -6.77 8.51 -11.31
C GLY A 95 -6.67 7.18 -12.07
N ARG A 96 -5.76 7.14 -13.05
CA ARG A 96 -5.56 5.98 -13.93
C ARG A 96 -5.16 4.70 -13.19
N TYR A 97 -4.49 4.82 -12.05
CA TYR A 97 -3.95 3.71 -11.28
C TYR A 97 -4.52 3.68 -9.85
N PRO A 98 -5.80 3.31 -9.67
CA PRO A 98 -6.41 3.21 -8.33
C PRO A 98 -5.96 1.97 -7.57
N ARG A 99 -5.14 1.11 -8.17
CA ARG A 99 -4.56 -0.08 -7.54
C ARG A 99 -3.07 -0.13 -7.85
N THR A 100 -2.28 -0.55 -6.86
CA THR A 100 -0.90 -0.96 -7.06
C THR A 100 -0.64 -2.34 -6.47
N THR A 101 0.30 -3.07 -7.08
CA THR A 101 0.80 -4.34 -6.53
C THR A 101 2.12 -4.07 -5.82
N VAL A 102 2.22 -4.57 -4.59
CA VAL A 102 3.42 -4.50 -3.76
C VAL A 102 4.02 -5.89 -3.68
N THR A 103 5.27 -5.99 -4.09
CA THR A 103 6.07 -7.21 -4.06
C THR A 103 7.01 -7.18 -2.86
N ILE A 104 7.03 -8.28 -2.11
CA ILE A 104 7.92 -8.54 -1.00
C ILE A 104 8.94 -9.58 -1.50
N ALA A 105 10.19 -9.16 -1.60
CA ALA A 105 11.32 -9.96 -2.07
C ALA A 105 12.28 -10.30 -0.92
#